data_AF-A0A926ELK8-F1
#
_entry.id   AF-A0A926ELK8-F1
#
_cell.length_a   1.000
_cell.length_b   1.000
_cell.length_c   1.000
_cell.angle_alpha   90.00
_cell.angle_beta   90.00
_cell.angle_gamma   90.00
#
_symmetry.space_group_name_H-M   'P 1'
#
loop_
_entity.id
_entity.type
_entity.pdbx_description
1 polymer ?
#
loop_
_entity_poly.entity_id
_entity_poly.type
_entity_poly.pdbx_seq_one_letter_code
_entity_poly.pdbx_strand_id
1 'polypeptide(L)'
;RVVAHYDGLGFMLGDGIFGVDIDGVDLKDSIVNEVITTLGSYAEVSPSGKGIHVICKGSKPQGACRKGNFECYEKGRFFTVTGNVIKPYTILRDCSEAIKPLYEKYLKPQEPKRISTTQLAFSGGESLSDSEVIDKASKQAKFNDLYYYGWGSGDASRDDMTLINLLIFWTKGNLSQVDRLFRSSALMRDKWNRKQSGSTYGNLTIHKCMRNYSGSYYNPHHYKEEAK
;
A
#
# COMPACT_ATOMS: atom_id res chain seq x y z
N ARG A 1 23.89 -11.26 -25.40
CA ARG A 1 23.63 -12.65 -24.96
C ARG A 1 23.63 -12.63 -23.43
N VAL A 2 22.48 -12.82 -22.79
CA VAL A 2 22.36 -12.85 -21.32
C VAL A 2 23.04 -14.13 -20.82
N VAL A 3 23.80 -14.02 -19.74
CA VAL A 3 24.69 -15.05 -19.17
C VAL A 3 23.86 -16.23 -18.62
N ALA A 4 24.35 -17.47 -18.73
CA ALA A 4 23.63 -18.73 -18.50
C ALA A 4 23.09 -18.99 -17.07
N HIS A 5 23.10 -17.99 -16.18
CA HIS A 5 22.77 -18.13 -14.75
C HIS A 5 21.75 -17.10 -14.23
N TYR A 6 21.09 -16.34 -15.10
CA TYR A 6 20.13 -15.31 -14.70
C TYR A 6 18.87 -15.35 -15.56
N ASP A 7 17.72 -15.06 -14.94
CA ASP A 7 16.40 -15.10 -15.60
C ASP A 7 16.15 -13.93 -16.56
N GLY A 8 16.94 -12.85 -16.48
CA GLY A 8 16.75 -11.69 -17.33
C GLY A 8 17.71 -10.53 -17.05
N LEU A 9 17.45 -9.42 -17.74
CA LEU A 9 18.17 -8.16 -17.55
C LEU A 9 17.37 -7.23 -16.64
N GLY A 10 18.08 -6.42 -15.87
CA GLY A 10 17.51 -5.32 -15.13
C GLY A 10 18.31 -4.04 -15.34
N PHE A 11 17.65 -2.90 -15.22
CA PHE A 11 18.31 -1.59 -15.27
C PHE A 11 17.85 -0.75 -14.07
N MET A 12 18.78 -0.02 -13.46
CA MET A 12 18.47 0.88 -12.35
C MET A 12 17.88 2.19 -12.87
N LEU A 13 16.77 2.64 -12.27
CA LEU A 13 16.18 3.94 -12.57
C LEU A 13 17.00 5.07 -11.94
N GLY A 14 17.10 6.20 -12.64
CA GLY A 14 17.89 7.36 -12.27
C GLY A 14 18.29 8.20 -13.48
N ASP A 15 19.08 9.25 -13.25
CA ASP A 15 19.73 10.05 -14.31
C ASP A 15 18.80 10.52 -15.44
N GLY A 16 17.62 11.00 -15.06
CA GLY A 16 16.61 11.50 -16.00
C GLY A 16 15.82 10.40 -16.70
N ILE A 17 15.77 9.18 -16.13
CA ILE A 17 14.90 8.08 -16.54
C ILE A 17 13.98 7.71 -15.39
N PHE A 18 12.69 7.60 -15.68
CA PHE A 18 11.69 7.06 -14.76
C PHE A 18 10.90 5.93 -15.44
N GLY A 19 10.31 5.05 -14.62
CA GLY A 19 9.51 3.92 -15.07
C GLY A 19 8.12 3.96 -14.45
N VAL A 20 7.12 3.60 -15.25
CA VAL A 20 5.76 3.29 -14.81
C VAL A 20 5.55 1.79 -14.97
N ASP A 21 5.05 1.15 -13.91
CA ASP A 21 4.74 -0.26 -13.87
C ASP A 21 3.28 -0.45 -13.51
N ILE A 22 2.58 -1.28 -14.29
CA ILE A 22 1.19 -1.64 -14.07
C ILE A 22 1.11 -3.14 -13.83
N ASP A 23 0.86 -3.51 -12.59
CA ASP A 23 0.96 -4.88 -12.10
C ASP A 23 -0.42 -5.58 -11.99
N GLY A 24 -0.46 -6.86 -12.33
CA GLY A 24 -1.63 -7.72 -12.09
C GLY A 24 -2.86 -7.39 -12.95
N VAL A 25 -2.65 -6.84 -14.15
CA VAL A 25 -3.73 -6.49 -15.09
C VAL A 25 -3.63 -7.29 -16.39
N ASP A 26 -4.78 -7.49 -17.05
CA ASP A 26 -4.81 -8.01 -18.42
C ASP A 26 -4.31 -6.91 -19.39
N LEU A 27 -3.60 -7.29 -20.44
CA LEU A 27 -3.09 -6.36 -21.45
C LEU A 27 -4.19 -5.62 -22.21
N LYS A 28 -5.44 -6.11 -22.15
CA LYS A 28 -6.63 -5.47 -22.73
C LYS A 28 -7.33 -4.51 -21.76
N ASP A 29 -6.88 -4.40 -20.51
CA ASP A 29 -7.46 -3.49 -19.54
C ASP A 29 -7.32 -2.03 -20.02
N SER A 30 -8.34 -1.21 -19.77
CA SER A 30 -8.37 0.19 -20.21
C SER A 30 -7.21 1.00 -19.60
N ILE A 31 -6.76 0.65 -18.40
CA ILE A 31 -5.59 1.31 -17.77
C ILE A 31 -4.31 1.12 -18.58
N VAL A 32 -4.11 -0.07 -19.17
CA VAL A 32 -2.93 -0.38 -19.98
C VAL A 32 -2.92 0.55 -21.19
N ASN A 33 -4.04 0.61 -21.92
CA ASN A 33 -4.16 1.47 -23.10
C ASN A 33 -4.02 2.96 -22.74
N GLU A 34 -4.64 3.41 -21.65
CA GLU A 34 -4.54 4.81 -21.19
C GLU A 34 -3.08 5.19 -20.89
N VAL A 35 -2.34 4.34 -20.17
CA VAL A 35 -0.97 4.63 -19.78
C VAL A 35 -0.03 4.65 -20.98
N ILE A 36 -0.08 3.64 -21.85
CA ILE A 36 0.80 3.57 -23.03
C ILE A 36 0.53 4.71 -24.02
N THR A 37 -0.75 5.07 -24.24
CA THR A 37 -1.11 6.13 -25.19
C THR A 37 -0.78 7.51 -24.64
N THR A 38 -0.99 7.73 -23.34
CA THR A 38 -0.68 9.01 -22.69
C THR A 38 0.82 9.29 -22.66
N LEU A 39 1.63 8.29 -22.31
CA LEU A 39 3.09 8.47 -22.22
C LEU A 39 3.75 8.41 -23.59
N GLY A 40 3.29 7.53 -24.48
CA GLY A 40 3.81 7.39 -25.84
C GLY A 40 5.30 7.02 -25.94
N SER A 41 5.89 6.59 -24.82
CA SER A 41 7.30 6.20 -24.68
C SER A 41 7.43 4.67 -24.70
N TYR A 42 8.65 4.15 -24.69
CA TYR A 42 8.96 2.72 -24.74
C TYR A 42 8.08 1.92 -23.78
N ALA A 43 7.36 0.93 -24.31
CA ALA A 43 6.49 0.06 -23.53
C ALA A 43 6.77 -1.41 -23.86
N GLU A 44 6.75 -2.25 -22.84
CA GLU A 44 6.93 -3.70 -22.97
C GLU A 44 6.02 -4.46 -21.99
N VAL A 45 5.74 -5.72 -22.31
CA VAL A 45 5.04 -6.62 -21.40
C VAL A 45 5.99 -7.01 -20.26
N SER A 46 5.51 -6.97 -19.02
CA SER A 46 6.32 -7.32 -17.84
C SER A 46 6.65 -8.83 -17.81
N PRO A 47 7.67 -9.29 -17.05
CA PRO A 47 8.08 -10.70 -17.06
C PRO A 47 6.96 -11.69 -16.70
N SER A 48 6.00 -11.27 -15.89
CA SER A 48 4.86 -12.11 -15.48
C SER A 48 3.84 -12.31 -16.60
N GLY A 49 3.87 -11.50 -17.65
CA GLY A 49 2.83 -11.44 -18.69
C GLY A 49 1.50 -10.81 -18.22
N LYS A 50 1.40 -10.38 -16.95
CA LYS A 50 0.19 -9.83 -16.32
C LYS A 50 0.38 -8.36 -15.96
N GLY A 51 0.98 -7.60 -16.87
CA GLY A 51 1.33 -6.22 -16.64
C GLY A 51 2.21 -5.64 -17.72
N ILE A 52 2.56 -4.36 -17.58
CA ILE A 52 3.40 -3.63 -18.52
C ILE A 52 4.45 -2.80 -17.78
N HIS A 53 5.58 -2.57 -18.42
CA HIS A 53 6.49 -1.48 -18.09
C HIS A 53 6.41 -0.41 -19.17
N VAL A 54 6.35 0.86 -18.76
CA VAL A 54 6.60 2.01 -19.63
C VAL A 54 7.79 2.78 -19.09
N ILE A 55 8.84 2.90 -19.89
CA ILE A 55 10.10 3.57 -19.52
C ILE A 55 10.15 4.91 -20.22
N CYS A 56 10.46 5.96 -19.49
CA CYS A 56 10.39 7.35 -19.96
C CYS A 56 11.65 8.12 -19.62
N LYS A 57 12.00 9.11 -20.44
CA LYS A 57 12.92 10.18 -20.06
C LYS A 57 12.17 11.24 -19.24
N GLY A 58 12.93 11.99 -18.46
CA GLY A 58 12.45 13.10 -17.65
C GLY A 58 12.27 12.72 -16.17
N SER A 59 11.33 13.41 -15.52
CA SER A 59 11.10 13.29 -14.08
C SER A 59 9.64 13.10 -13.74
N LYS A 60 9.36 12.27 -12.73
CA LYS A 60 8.00 12.12 -12.19
C LYS A 60 7.68 13.23 -11.18
N PRO A 61 6.40 13.57 -10.96
CA PRO A 61 5.99 14.44 -9.87
C PRO A 61 6.42 13.91 -8.50
N GLN A 62 6.75 14.82 -7.58
CA GLN A 62 7.12 14.47 -6.22
C GLN A 62 5.93 13.90 -5.43
N GLY A 63 6.21 12.91 -4.58
CA GLY A 63 5.23 12.27 -3.72
C GLY A 63 5.12 10.76 -3.95
N ALA A 64 3.90 10.23 -3.87
CA ALA A 64 3.62 8.80 -3.91
C ALA A 64 4.22 8.13 -5.17
N CYS A 65 4.76 6.93 -4.99
CA CYS A 65 5.29 6.12 -6.09
C CYS A 65 4.38 4.94 -6.42
N ARG A 66 3.41 4.59 -5.57
CA ARG A 66 2.55 3.42 -5.77
C ARG A 66 1.18 3.60 -5.14
N LYS A 67 0.14 3.19 -5.86
CA LYS A 67 -1.22 3.01 -5.34
C LYS A 67 -1.91 1.91 -6.13
N GLY A 68 -2.35 0.85 -5.44
CA GLY A 68 -2.95 -0.30 -6.11
C GLY A 68 -1.97 -0.97 -7.07
N ASN A 69 -2.41 -1.14 -8.31
CA ASN A 69 -1.66 -1.70 -9.44
C ASN A 69 -0.79 -0.66 -10.18
N PHE A 70 -0.90 0.64 -9.87
CA PHE A 70 -0.12 1.67 -10.55
C PHE A 70 1.12 2.05 -9.75
N GLU A 71 2.30 1.92 -10.36
CA GLU A 71 3.58 2.30 -9.79
C GLU A 71 4.34 3.26 -10.72
N CYS A 72 5.05 4.23 -10.14
CA CYS A 72 5.85 5.21 -10.85
C CYS A 72 7.10 5.55 -10.02
N TYR A 73 8.26 5.16 -10.53
CA TYR A 73 9.56 5.33 -9.86
C TYR A 73 10.53 6.08 -10.75
N GLU A 74 11.32 6.97 -10.15
CA GLU A 74 12.42 7.67 -10.81
C GLU A 74 13.79 7.23 -10.26
N LYS A 75 13.83 6.70 -9.02
CA LYS A 75 15.07 6.25 -8.36
C LYS A 75 14.80 5.20 -7.29
N GLY A 76 15.84 4.50 -6.87
CA GLY A 76 15.80 3.53 -5.77
C GLY A 76 15.09 2.22 -6.12
N ARG A 77 14.82 1.99 -7.41
CA ARG A 77 14.24 0.77 -7.96
C ARG A 77 14.93 0.45 -9.29
N PHE A 78 15.17 -0.84 -9.52
CA PHE A 78 15.49 -1.33 -10.86
C PHE A 78 14.20 -1.86 -11.51
N PHE A 79 14.16 -1.82 -12.83
CA PHE A 79 13.12 -2.46 -13.63
C PHE A 79 13.74 -3.65 -14.34
N THR A 80 13.00 -4.73 -14.46
CA THR A 80 13.36 -5.82 -15.37
C THR A 80 13.07 -5.39 -16.80
N VAL A 81 13.92 -5.80 -17.74
CA VAL A 81 13.77 -5.51 -19.18
C VAL A 81 13.50 -6.81 -19.90
N THR A 82 12.32 -6.94 -20.47
CA THR A 82 11.91 -8.14 -21.21
C THR A 82 12.24 -8.04 -22.69
N GLY A 83 12.24 -6.82 -23.25
CA GLY A 83 12.31 -6.61 -24.70
C GLY A 83 11.08 -7.13 -25.45
N ASN A 84 10.02 -7.56 -24.76
CA ASN A 84 8.75 -7.93 -25.36
C ASN A 84 7.92 -6.67 -25.64
N VAL A 85 8.39 -5.91 -26.64
CA VAL A 85 7.93 -4.55 -26.91
C VAL A 85 6.46 -4.53 -27.37
N ILE A 86 5.69 -3.63 -26.76
CA ILE A 86 4.33 -3.30 -27.19
C ILE A 86 4.43 -2.26 -28.31
N LYS A 87 4.19 -2.70 -29.55
CA LYS A 87 4.25 -1.81 -30.72
C LYS A 87 3.07 -0.82 -30.73
N PRO A 88 3.26 0.43 -31.22
CA PRO A 88 4.47 0.97 -31.86
C PRO A 88 5.48 1.61 -30.89
N TYR A 89 5.31 1.45 -29.58
CA TYR A 89 6.03 2.16 -28.52
C TYR A 89 7.44 1.62 -28.29
N THR A 90 8.36 1.94 -29.20
CA THR A 90 9.71 1.36 -29.27
C THR A 90 10.83 2.31 -28.84
N ILE A 91 10.50 3.59 -28.58
CA ILE A 91 11.49 4.63 -28.30
C ILE A 91 11.21 5.36 -27.00
N LEU A 92 12.26 5.74 -26.28
CA LEU A 92 12.14 6.60 -25.09
C LEU A 92 11.76 8.03 -25.48
N ARG A 93 10.74 8.58 -24.84
CA ARG A 93 10.32 9.98 -24.94
C ARG A 93 10.40 10.68 -23.59
N ASP A 94 10.55 12.00 -23.61
CA ASP A 94 10.37 12.79 -22.39
C ASP A 94 8.88 12.82 -22.04
N CYS A 95 8.56 12.38 -20.84
CA CYS A 95 7.19 12.28 -20.37
C CYS A 95 6.96 13.10 -19.08
N SER A 96 7.83 14.05 -18.75
CA SER A 96 7.73 14.86 -17.52
C SER A 96 6.38 15.59 -17.42
N GLU A 97 5.85 16.05 -18.55
CA GLU A 97 4.52 16.65 -18.63
C GLU A 97 3.41 15.61 -18.77
N ALA A 98 3.61 14.62 -19.64
CA ALA A 98 2.61 13.58 -19.94
C ALA A 98 2.26 12.70 -18.72
N ILE A 99 3.19 12.51 -17.78
CA ILE A 99 2.95 11.72 -16.58
C ILE A 99 2.04 12.43 -15.56
N LYS A 100 1.94 13.77 -15.60
CA LYS A 100 1.18 14.55 -14.61
C LYS A 100 -0.28 14.11 -14.50
N PRO A 101 -1.09 14.02 -15.57
CA PRO A 101 -2.49 13.60 -15.46
C PRO A 101 -2.64 12.17 -14.89
N LEU A 102 -1.78 11.23 -15.28
CA LEU A 102 -1.79 9.87 -14.74
C LEU A 102 -1.41 9.87 -13.25
N TYR A 103 -0.40 10.66 -12.88
CA TYR A 103 0.01 10.82 -11.49
C TYR A 103 -1.12 11.39 -10.63
N GLU A 104 -1.85 12.40 -11.12
CA GLU A 104 -3.00 12.97 -10.41
C GLU A 104 -4.15 11.97 -10.27
N LYS A 105 -4.43 11.20 -11.31
CA LYS A 105 -5.50 10.20 -11.33
C LYS A 105 -5.21 9.02 -10.41
N TYR A 106 -4.00 8.47 -10.49
CA TYR A 106 -3.67 7.19 -9.86
C TYR A 106 -2.86 7.33 -8.56
N LEU A 107 -2.03 8.36 -8.40
CA LEU A 107 -1.08 8.42 -7.27
C LEU A 107 -1.39 9.55 -6.27
N LYS A 108 -1.96 10.67 -6.73
CA LYS A 108 -2.37 11.74 -5.83
C LYS A 108 -3.49 11.22 -4.92
N PRO A 109 -3.34 11.37 -3.59
CA PRO A 109 -4.47 11.16 -2.69
C PRO A 109 -5.59 12.10 -3.15
N GLN A 110 -6.74 11.56 -3.52
CA GLN A 110 -7.96 12.36 -3.58
C GLN A 110 -8.09 12.98 -2.19
N GLU A 111 -8.19 14.30 -2.10
CA GLU A 111 -8.55 14.91 -0.84
C GLU A 111 -9.85 14.24 -0.39
N PRO A 112 -9.89 13.64 0.81
CA PRO A 112 -11.13 13.10 1.29
C PRO A 112 -12.13 14.24 1.24
N LYS A 113 -13.30 14.03 0.62
CA LYS A 113 -14.50 14.82 0.98
C LYS A 113 -14.48 14.82 2.49
N ARG A 114 -14.27 16.00 3.10
CA ARG A 114 -14.28 16.16 4.55
C ARG A 114 -15.61 15.58 5.01
N ILE A 115 -15.60 14.33 5.46
CA ILE A 115 -16.61 13.87 6.39
C ILE A 115 -16.25 14.71 7.61
N SER A 116 -17.06 15.75 7.81
CA SER A 116 -17.01 16.57 9.01
C SER A 116 -16.90 15.59 10.17
N THR A 117 -15.74 15.62 10.83
CA THR A 117 -15.60 15.18 12.21
C THR A 117 -16.52 16.05 13.03
N THR A 118 -17.82 15.78 12.97
CA THR A 118 -18.68 16.04 14.10
C THR A 118 -18.06 15.22 15.20
N GLN A 119 -17.58 15.91 16.22
CA GLN A 119 -17.24 15.33 17.51
C GLN A 119 -18.39 14.41 17.91
N LEU A 120 -18.27 13.11 17.63
CA LEU A 120 -19.03 12.11 18.34
C LEU A 120 -18.42 12.11 19.73
N ALA A 121 -18.99 12.96 20.59
CA ALA A 121 -18.94 12.76 22.02
C ALA A 121 -19.24 11.28 22.24
N PHE A 122 -18.22 10.52 22.66
CA PHE A 122 -18.37 9.13 23.07
C PHE A 122 -19.18 9.12 24.36
N SER A 123 -20.50 9.19 24.22
CA SER A 123 -21.45 8.92 25.27
C SER A 123 -21.46 7.42 25.57
N GLY A 124 -20.89 7.04 26.71
CA GLY A 124 -21.49 6.05 27.62
C GLY A 124 -21.60 4.59 27.18
N GLY A 125 -20.63 4.03 26.45
CA GLY A 125 -20.49 2.58 26.30
C GLY A 125 -19.09 2.13 26.72
N GLU A 126 -18.99 1.19 27.67
CA GLU A 126 -17.72 0.65 28.19
C GLU A 126 -16.80 0.24 27.03
N SER A 127 -15.72 0.99 26.85
CA SER A 127 -14.63 0.61 25.95
C SER A 127 -13.85 -0.54 26.58
N LEU A 128 -13.59 -1.60 25.80
CA LEU A 128 -12.77 -2.72 26.25
C LEU A 128 -11.40 -2.22 26.72
N SER A 129 -10.90 -2.77 27.82
CA SER A 129 -9.51 -2.63 28.24
C SER A 129 -8.57 -3.35 27.28
N ASP A 130 -7.27 -3.03 27.35
CA ASP A 130 -6.25 -3.65 26.48
C ASP A 130 -6.24 -5.19 26.65
N SER A 131 -6.40 -5.70 27.87
CA SER A 131 -6.48 -7.15 28.15
C SER A 131 -7.73 -7.80 27.57
N GLU A 132 -8.89 -7.14 27.64
CA GLU A 132 -10.13 -7.68 27.05
C GLU A 132 -10.09 -7.66 25.53
N VAL A 133 -9.46 -6.65 24.92
CA VAL A 133 -9.21 -6.65 23.48
C VAL A 133 -8.35 -7.84 23.10
N ILE A 134 -7.24 -8.08 23.82
CA ILE A 134 -6.35 -9.21 23.56
C ILE A 134 -7.09 -10.54 23.74
N ASP A 135 -7.80 -10.75 24.84
CA ASP A 135 -8.55 -11.99 25.12
C ASP A 135 -9.53 -12.31 23.98
N LYS A 136 -10.35 -11.33 23.61
CA LYS A 136 -11.35 -11.50 22.55
C LYS A 136 -10.73 -11.65 21.17
N ALA A 137 -9.74 -10.83 20.82
CA ALA A 137 -9.10 -10.85 19.52
C ALA A 137 -8.26 -12.13 19.29
N SER A 138 -7.63 -12.66 20.35
CA SER A 138 -6.78 -13.86 20.29
C SER A 138 -7.50 -15.14 19.86
N LYS A 139 -8.84 -15.15 19.93
CA LYS A 139 -9.69 -16.23 19.40
C LYS A 139 -9.62 -16.33 17.87
N GLN A 140 -9.22 -15.26 17.19
CA GLN A 140 -9.01 -15.27 15.75
C GLN A 140 -7.57 -15.73 15.46
N ALA A 141 -7.42 -16.85 14.75
CA ALA A 141 -6.10 -17.41 14.40
C ALA A 141 -5.17 -16.36 13.77
N LYS A 142 -5.71 -15.56 12.84
CA LYS A 142 -4.95 -14.49 12.18
C LYS A 142 -4.43 -13.42 13.13
N PHE A 143 -5.19 -13.07 14.17
CA PHE A 143 -4.72 -12.16 15.20
C PHE A 143 -3.62 -12.82 16.01
N ASN A 144 -3.81 -14.06 16.44
CA ASN A 144 -2.87 -14.81 17.26
C ASN A 144 -1.50 -14.96 16.56
N ASP A 145 -1.51 -15.41 15.30
CA ASP A 145 -0.33 -15.54 14.44
C ASP A 145 0.50 -14.26 14.40
N LEU A 146 -0.15 -13.12 14.17
CA LEU A 146 0.53 -11.83 14.08
C LEU A 146 0.94 -11.29 15.44
N TYR A 147 0.04 -11.34 16.42
CA TYR A 147 0.20 -10.66 17.70
C TYR A 147 1.20 -11.34 18.62
N TYR A 148 1.16 -12.68 18.72
CA TYR A 148 2.02 -13.43 19.63
C TYR A 148 3.26 -14.02 18.96
N TYR A 149 3.14 -14.43 17.70
CA TYR A 149 4.20 -15.19 17.02
C TYR A 149 4.92 -14.41 15.93
N GLY A 150 4.35 -13.29 15.46
CA GLY A 150 4.86 -12.55 14.30
C GLY A 150 4.82 -13.36 13.01
N TRP A 151 3.97 -14.39 12.95
CA TRP A 151 3.78 -15.28 11.80
C TRP A 151 2.91 -14.59 10.75
N GLY A 152 3.56 -13.74 9.96
CA GLY A 152 2.94 -12.93 8.93
C GLY A 152 3.05 -13.51 7.52
N SER A 153 2.81 -12.63 6.55
CA SER A 153 2.94 -12.92 5.11
C SER A 153 4.37 -12.84 4.58
N GLY A 154 5.33 -12.42 5.43
CA GLY A 154 6.71 -12.14 5.05
C GLY A 154 6.94 -10.69 4.60
N ASP A 155 5.88 -9.91 4.38
CA ASP A 155 5.94 -8.46 4.22
C ASP A 155 5.58 -7.77 5.54
N ALA A 156 6.60 -7.43 6.32
CA ALA A 156 6.44 -6.82 7.63
C ALA A 156 5.56 -5.56 7.62
N SER A 157 5.56 -4.78 6.54
CA SER A 157 4.73 -3.56 6.48
C SER A 157 3.25 -3.85 6.22
N ARG A 158 2.98 -4.90 5.43
CA ARG A 158 1.63 -5.42 5.22
C ARG A 158 1.10 -6.06 6.50
N ASP A 159 1.94 -6.85 7.18
CA ASP A 159 1.59 -7.51 8.43
C ASP A 159 1.25 -6.50 9.53
N ASP A 160 2.01 -5.39 9.63
CA ASP A 160 1.67 -4.28 10.53
C ASP A 160 0.24 -3.77 10.26
N MET A 161 -0.08 -3.48 8.99
CA MET A 161 -1.39 -2.94 8.60
C MET A 161 -2.53 -3.94 8.85
N THR A 162 -2.27 -5.24 8.65
CA THR A 162 -3.24 -6.29 8.96
C THR A 162 -3.56 -6.31 10.44
N LEU A 163 -2.55 -6.30 11.31
CA LEU A 163 -2.78 -6.30 12.76
C LEU A 163 -3.49 -5.02 13.21
N ILE A 164 -3.11 -3.85 12.70
CA ILE A 164 -3.75 -2.58 13.03
C ILE A 164 -5.25 -2.59 12.65
N ASN A 165 -5.63 -3.10 11.48
CA ASN A 165 -7.04 -3.17 11.08
C ASN A 165 -7.86 -4.10 12.00
N LEU A 166 -7.28 -5.23 12.44
CA LEU A 166 -7.91 -6.08 13.45
C LEU A 166 -8.11 -5.33 14.77
N LEU A 167 -7.10 -4.56 15.20
CA LEU A 167 -7.17 -3.76 16.44
C LEU A 167 -8.17 -2.60 16.34
N ILE A 168 -8.32 -1.95 15.18
CA ILE A 168 -9.29 -0.86 14.98
C ILE A 168 -10.73 -1.34 15.25
N PHE A 169 -11.08 -2.55 14.82
CA PHE A 169 -12.38 -3.17 15.11
C PHE A 169 -12.65 -3.21 16.62
N TRP A 170 -11.72 -3.79 17.40
CA TRP A 170 -11.90 -4.04 18.83
C TRP A 170 -11.81 -2.78 19.69
N THR A 171 -10.95 -1.84 19.32
CA THR A 171 -10.73 -0.58 20.04
C THR A 171 -11.73 0.52 19.67
N LYS A 172 -12.69 0.22 18.78
CA LYS A 172 -13.66 1.19 18.24
C LYS A 172 -12.98 2.45 17.67
N GLY A 173 -11.83 2.27 17.02
CA GLY A 173 -11.04 3.36 16.45
C GLY A 173 -10.24 4.20 17.46
N ASN A 174 -10.07 3.75 18.70
CA ASN A 174 -9.19 4.43 19.67
C ASN A 174 -7.72 4.25 19.28
N LEU A 175 -7.17 5.23 18.56
CA LEU A 175 -5.83 5.17 17.98
C LEU A 175 -4.72 5.02 19.03
N SER A 176 -4.88 5.66 20.20
CA SER A 176 -3.92 5.53 21.30
C SER A 176 -3.90 4.12 21.88
N GLN A 177 -5.06 3.47 21.96
CA GLN A 177 -5.17 2.07 22.38
C GLN A 177 -4.58 1.12 21.33
N VAL A 178 -4.82 1.38 20.05
CA VAL A 178 -4.19 0.64 18.94
C VAL A 178 -2.66 0.71 19.03
N ASP A 179 -2.07 1.89 19.28
CA ASP A 179 -0.62 2.04 19.42
C ASP A 179 -0.07 1.24 20.61
N ARG A 180 -0.72 1.31 21.79
CA ARG A 180 -0.30 0.52 22.96
C ARG A 180 -0.34 -0.98 22.69
N LEU A 181 -1.43 -1.47 22.10
CA LEU A 181 -1.61 -2.89 21.76
C LEU A 181 -0.61 -3.35 20.69
N PHE A 182 -0.32 -2.52 19.69
CA PHE A 182 0.68 -2.84 18.68
C PHE A 182 2.07 -2.98 19.31
N ARG A 183 2.43 -2.08 20.24
CA ARG A 183 3.74 -2.10 20.93
C ARG A 183 3.97 -3.34 21.77
N SER A 184 2.90 -3.99 22.25
CA SER A 184 2.99 -5.26 22.98
C SER A 184 2.86 -6.50 22.08
N SER A 185 2.84 -6.33 20.76
CA SER A 185 2.81 -7.44 19.80
C SER A 185 4.20 -7.88 19.36
N ALA A 186 4.30 -9.09 18.82
CA ALA A 186 5.51 -9.65 18.21
C ALA A 186 5.97 -8.90 16.93
N LEU A 187 5.12 -8.06 16.33
CA LEU A 187 5.49 -7.25 15.16
C LEU A 187 6.23 -5.94 15.51
N MET A 188 6.27 -5.58 16.80
CA MET A 188 6.92 -4.37 17.26
C MET A 188 8.42 -4.39 17.00
N ARG A 189 8.95 -3.28 16.48
CA ARG A 189 10.38 -3.09 16.16
C ARG A 189 10.76 -1.62 16.10
N ASP A 190 12.06 -1.30 16.07
CA ASP A 190 12.59 0.07 16.06
C ASP A 190 12.00 0.95 14.96
N LYS A 191 11.69 0.36 13.79
CA LYS A 191 11.02 1.05 12.67
C LYS A 191 9.75 1.76 13.11
N TRP A 192 9.00 1.22 14.07
CA TRP A 192 7.75 1.80 14.57
C TRP A 192 7.91 3.25 15.03
N ASN A 193 9.02 3.55 15.72
CA ASN A 193 9.33 4.89 16.25
C ASN A 193 10.17 5.74 15.29
N ARG A 194 10.56 5.21 14.12
CA ARG A 194 11.38 5.94 13.15
C ARG A 194 10.63 7.19 12.67
N LYS A 195 11.27 8.34 12.80
CA LYS A 195 10.73 9.62 12.31
C LYS A 195 10.57 9.59 10.79
N GLN A 196 9.42 10.02 10.30
CA GLN A 196 9.09 10.10 8.88
C GLN A 196 8.02 11.17 8.66
N SER A 197 8.27 12.09 7.73
CA SER A 197 7.29 13.11 7.29
C SER A 197 6.63 13.89 8.44
N GLY A 198 7.43 14.35 9.42
CA GLY A 198 6.94 15.11 10.58
C GLY A 198 6.24 14.28 11.66
N SER A 199 6.21 12.95 11.54
CA SER A 199 5.64 12.02 12.53
C SER A 199 6.53 10.77 12.67
N THR A 200 5.97 9.63 13.09
CA THR A 200 6.66 8.33 13.09
C THR A 200 6.00 7.37 12.09
N TYR A 201 6.74 6.36 11.63
CA TYR A 201 6.19 5.30 10.79
C TYR A 201 4.94 4.66 11.42
N GLY A 202 4.98 4.33 12.72
CA GLY A 202 3.86 3.72 13.43
C GLY A 202 2.62 4.61 13.40
N ASN A 203 2.77 5.89 13.78
CA ASN A 203 1.65 6.82 13.80
C ASN A 203 1.05 7.04 12.39
N LEU A 204 1.90 7.20 11.37
CA LEU A 204 1.45 7.30 9.98
C LEU A 204 0.72 6.03 9.52
N THR A 205 1.16 4.85 9.96
CA THR A 205 0.55 3.57 9.60
C THR A 205 -0.82 3.41 10.26
N ILE A 206 -0.96 3.75 11.54
CA ILE A 206 -2.25 3.77 12.26
C ILE A 206 -3.23 4.70 11.55
N HIS A 207 -2.85 5.96 11.30
CA HIS A 207 -3.71 6.93 10.63
C HIS A 207 -4.08 6.51 9.20
N LYS A 208 -3.15 5.86 8.48
CA LYS A 208 -3.43 5.30 7.14
C LYS A 208 -4.47 4.19 7.21
N CYS A 209 -4.36 3.27 8.17
CA CYS A 209 -5.33 2.20 8.36
C CYS A 209 -6.70 2.76 8.73
N MET A 210 -6.75 3.68 9.71
CA MET A 210 -8.00 4.33 10.13
C MET A 210 -8.69 5.06 8.98
N ARG A 211 -7.94 5.80 8.16
CA ARG A 211 -8.50 6.53 7.00
C ARG A 211 -9.12 5.59 5.97
N ASN A 212 -8.57 4.39 5.81
CA ASN A 212 -9.02 3.41 4.83
C ASN A 212 -9.95 2.34 5.44
N TYR A 213 -10.25 2.43 6.74
CA TYR A 213 -11.05 1.44 7.43
C TYR A 213 -12.53 1.60 7.06
N SER A 214 -13.10 0.56 6.47
CA SER A 214 -14.51 0.50 6.06
C SER A 214 -15.29 -0.62 6.76
N GLY A 215 -14.67 -1.30 7.73
CA GLY A 215 -15.32 -2.35 8.52
C GLY A 215 -16.26 -1.78 9.57
N SER A 216 -17.07 -2.65 10.18
CA SER A 216 -17.82 -2.32 11.40
C SER A 216 -16.86 -2.17 12.59
N TYR A 217 -17.35 -1.64 13.70
CA TYR A 217 -16.63 -1.66 14.97
C TYR A 217 -17.25 -2.71 15.89
N TYR A 218 -16.49 -3.15 16.88
CA TYR A 218 -17.00 -4.05 17.92
C TYR A 218 -18.25 -3.44 18.58
N ASN A 219 -19.33 -4.23 18.55
CA ASN A 219 -20.59 -3.93 19.24
C ASN A 219 -20.89 -5.06 20.23
N PRO A 220 -20.86 -4.79 21.55
CA PRO A 220 -21.13 -5.79 22.59
C PRO A 220 -22.50 -6.48 22.45
N HIS A 221 -23.49 -5.80 21.87
CA HIS A 221 -24.84 -6.34 21.73
C HIS A 221 -24.94 -7.40 20.63
N HIS A 222 -24.20 -7.23 19.52
CA HIS A 222 -24.18 -8.21 18.43
C HIS A 222 -23.31 -9.43 18.78
N TYR A 223 -22.25 -9.23 19.58
CA TYR A 223 -21.30 -10.28 19.91
C TYR A 223 -21.78 -11.26 21.00
N LYS A 224 -22.91 -10.97 21.68
CA LYS A 224 -23.51 -11.87 22.67
C LYS A 224 -24.49 -12.88 22.07
N GLU A 225 -25.01 -12.64 20.86
CA GLU A 225 -26.02 -13.51 20.24
C GLU A 225 -25.43 -14.76 19.59
N GLU A 226 -24.16 -14.73 19.18
CA GLU A 226 -23.47 -15.89 18.57
C GLU A 226 -22.86 -16.87 19.60
N ALA A 227 -22.98 -16.58 20.89
CA ALA A 227 -22.38 -17.36 21.97
C ALA A 227 -23.38 -18.25 22.75
N LYS A 228 -24.56 -18.51 22.18
CA LYS A 228 -25.54 -19.51 22.66
C LYS A 228 -25.59 -20.68 21.70
#